data_AF-A0A812T314-F1
#
_entry.id   AF-A0A812T314-F1
#
_cell.length_a   1.000
_cell.length_b   1.000
_cell.length_c   1.000
_cell.angle_alpha   90.00
_cell.angle_beta   90.00
_cell.angle_gamma   90.00
#
_symmetry.space_group_name_H-M   'P 1'
#
loop_
_entity.id
_entity.type
_entity.pdbx_description
1 polymer ?
#
loop_
_entity_poly.entity_id
_entity_poly.type
_entity_poly.pdbx_seq_one_letter_code
_entity_poly.pdbx_strand_id
1 'polypeptide(L)'
;MGPPLEKQLETKEKEFRDLREELENELQSTALPLLEKADIALDMLEMRDIAELKSMKTPQEQLKKIMATIAAVVYNVEVRTEADWRAKAGHSLVPDLKDFQRDEILVEGSAQVKQLEEHCADEELSIQEMEKFKGPRIAKCLNTWIWAMRGYAEIRKKIQPRMDKMRKLEVEVRKLYEEKKELESSKPKG
;
A
#
# COMPACT_ATOMS: atom_id res chain seq x y z
N MET A 1 28.29 -28.16 22.57
CA MET A 1 27.23 -27.58 23.44
C MET A 1 26.83 -26.25 22.83
N GLY A 2 25.54 -26.03 22.57
CA GLY A 2 25.06 -24.73 22.09
C GLY A 2 25.29 -23.62 23.14
N PRO A 3 25.16 -22.34 22.77
CA PRO A 3 25.24 -21.24 23.72
C PRO A 3 24.19 -21.40 24.83
N PRO A 4 24.43 -20.91 26.06
CA PRO A 4 23.41 -20.88 27.11
C PRO A 4 22.12 -20.22 26.63
N LEU A 5 20.96 -20.74 27.04
CA LEU A 5 19.64 -20.26 26.61
C LEU A 5 19.49 -18.73 26.79
N GLU A 6 19.99 -18.19 27.90
CA GLU A 6 20.01 -16.75 28.19
C GLU A 6 20.77 -15.96 27.13
N LYS A 7 21.93 -16.46 26.69
CA LYS A 7 22.74 -15.81 25.66
C LYS A 7 22.08 -15.90 24.27
N GLN A 8 21.37 -17.00 23.98
CA GLN A 8 20.58 -17.14 22.75
C GLN A 8 19.41 -16.15 22.74
N LEU A 9 18.69 -16.04 23.86
CA LEU A 9 17.58 -15.11 24.02
C LEU A 9 18.05 -13.66 23.86
N GLU A 10 19.11 -13.26 24.56
CA GLU A 10 19.68 -11.90 24.47
C GLU A 10 20.07 -11.54 23.03
N THR A 11 20.74 -12.46 22.33
CA THR A 11 21.16 -12.25 20.94
C THR A 11 19.95 -12.09 20.02
N LYS A 12 18.98 -13.00 20.12
CA LYS A 12 17.79 -13.01 19.26
C LYS A 12 16.86 -11.84 19.53
N GLU A 13 16.72 -11.43 20.77
CA GLU A 13 15.99 -10.21 21.13
C GLU A 13 16.64 -8.96 20.58
N LYS A 14 17.97 -8.85 20.67
CA LYS A 14 18.69 -7.71 20.10
C LYS A 14 18.51 -7.68 18.59
N GLU A 15 18.71 -8.80 17.89
CA GLU A 15 18.45 -8.90 16.45
C GLU A 15 17.01 -8.52 16.08
N PHE A 16 16.03 -8.96 16.86
CA PHE A 16 14.62 -8.62 16.65
C PHE A 16 14.35 -7.14 16.88
N ARG A 17 14.87 -6.55 17.96
CA ARG A 17 14.71 -5.12 18.28
C ARG A 17 15.34 -4.24 17.20
N ASP A 18 16.59 -4.53 16.84
CA ASP A 18 17.34 -3.75 15.85
C ASP A 18 16.62 -3.82 14.48
N LEU A 19 16.20 -5.02 14.04
CA LEU A 19 15.48 -5.17 12.78
C LEU A 19 14.09 -4.50 12.81
N ARG A 20 13.38 -4.56 13.94
CA ARG A 20 12.08 -3.90 14.10
C ARG A 20 12.22 -2.39 14.00
N GLU A 21 13.18 -1.80 14.70
CA GLU A 21 13.43 -0.36 14.69
C GLU A 21 13.81 0.13 13.29
N GLU A 22 14.71 -0.57 12.60
CA GLU A 22 15.07 -0.26 11.21
C GLU A 22 13.85 -0.27 10.29
N LEU A 23 13.01 -1.31 10.41
CA LEU A 23 11.82 -1.47 9.57
C LEU A 23 10.74 -0.42 9.86
N GLU A 24 10.52 -0.08 11.13
CA GLU A 24 9.60 0.98 11.53
C GLU A 24 10.06 2.34 10.99
N ASN A 25 11.35 2.65 11.10
CA ASN A 25 11.93 3.88 10.57
C ASN A 25 11.83 3.95 9.03
N GLU A 26 12.11 2.85 8.33
CA GLU A 26 12.01 2.80 6.87
C GLU A 26 10.55 2.93 6.41
N LEU A 27 9.61 2.26 7.08
CA LEU A 27 8.18 2.38 6.79
C LEU A 27 7.69 3.82 6.99
N GLN A 28 8.08 4.46 8.10
CA GLN A 28 7.72 5.84 8.43
C GLN A 28 8.31 6.85 7.44
N SER A 29 9.55 6.67 7.01
CA SER A 29 10.23 7.62 6.13
C SER A 29 9.91 7.44 4.65
N THR A 30 9.46 6.26 4.22
CA THR A 30 9.29 5.96 2.79
C THR A 30 7.85 5.59 2.42
N ALA A 31 7.20 4.67 3.14
CA ALA A 31 5.89 4.15 2.76
C ALA A 31 4.75 5.05 3.22
N LEU A 32 4.76 5.48 4.49
CA LEU A 32 3.68 6.30 5.06
C LEU A 32 3.49 7.65 4.35
N PRO A 33 4.53 8.39 3.94
CA PRO A 33 4.34 9.65 3.23
C PRO A 33 3.64 9.49 1.88
N LEU A 34 3.82 8.35 1.21
CA LEU A 34 3.07 8.07 -0.02
C LEU A 34 1.59 7.86 0.26
N LEU A 35 1.27 7.12 1.32
CA LEU A 35 -0.11 6.90 1.72
C LEU A 35 -0.78 8.21 2.14
N GLU A 36 -0.09 9.03 2.92
CA GLU A 36 -0.57 10.36 3.30
C GLU A 36 -0.82 11.24 2.07
N LYS A 37 0.09 11.21 1.08
CA LYS A 37 -0.11 11.93 -0.19
C LYS A 37 -1.36 11.46 -0.93
N ALA A 38 -1.63 10.14 -0.91
CA ALA A 38 -2.83 9.56 -1.50
C ALA A 38 -4.08 10.05 -0.77
N ASP A 39 -4.09 10.00 0.56
CA ASP A 39 -5.22 10.41 1.39
C ASP A 39 -5.51 11.92 1.24
N ILE A 40 -4.48 12.76 1.25
CA ILE A 40 -4.60 14.21 0.99
C ILE A 40 -5.20 14.46 -0.40
N ALA A 41 -4.77 13.72 -1.43
CA ALA A 41 -5.30 13.89 -2.78
C ALA A 41 -6.79 13.55 -2.86
N LEU A 42 -7.25 12.55 -2.09
CA LEU A 42 -8.66 12.20 -1.99
C LEU A 42 -9.46 13.21 -1.16
N ASP A 43 -8.89 13.74 -0.08
CA ASP A 43 -9.51 14.77 0.76
C ASP A 43 -9.72 16.10 0.04
N MET A 44 -8.95 16.35 -1.03
CA MET A 44 -9.14 17.49 -1.91
C MET A 44 -10.39 17.40 -2.80
N LEU A 45 -11.03 16.24 -2.89
CA LEU A 45 -12.20 16.03 -3.73
C LEU A 45 -13.48 16.43 -3.01
N GLU A 46 -14.27 17.27 -3.67
CA GLU A 46 -15.59 17.66 -3.19
C GLU A 46 -16.70 16.86 -3.89
N MET A 47 -17.89 16.80 -3.28
CA MET A 47 -19.05 16.14 -3.91
C MET A 47 -19.37 16.68 -5.32
N ARG A 48 -19.08 17.97 -5.57
CA ARG A 48 -19.26 18.60 -6.88
C ARG A 48 -18.34 17.98 -7.94
N ASP A 49 -17.11 17.63 -7.58
CA ASP A 49 -16.12 17.07 -8.51
C ASP A 49 -16.55 15.67 -8.95
N ILE A 50 -17.14 14.89 -8.02
CA ILE A 50 -17.75 13.59 -8.31
C ILE A 50 -18.98 13.76 -9.23
N ALA A 51 -19.83 14.74 -8.95
CA ALA A 51 -21.00 15.01 -9.78
C ALA A 51 -20.62 15.46 -11.20
N GLU A 52 -19.57 16.28 -11.34
CA GLU A 52 -19.01 16.70 -12.62
C GLU A 52 -18.49 15.49 -13.40
N LEU A 53 -17.66 14.63 -12.77
CA LEU A 53 -17.15 13.40 -13.38
C LEU A 53 -18.27 12.55 -13.97
N LYS A 54 -19.37 12.40 -13.23
CA LYS A 54 -20.50 11.54 -13.62
C LYS A 54 -21.36 12.13 -14.73
N SER A 55 -21.52 13.45 -14.74
CA SER A 55 -22.33 14.18 -15.73
C SER A 55 -21.55 14.56 -17.00
N MET A 56 -20.23 14.33 -17.01
CA MET A 56 -19.35 14.63 -18.13
C MET A 56 -19.69 13.78 -19.36
N LYS A 57 -20.16 14.46 -20.43
CA LYS A 57 -20.54 13.82 -21.70
C LYS A 57 -19.35 13.25 -22.46
N THR A 58 -18.23 13.98 -22.46
CA THR A 58 -17.03 13.61 -23.23
C THR A 58 -15.78 13.77 -22.35
N PRO A 59 -15.42 12.74 -21.58
CA PRO A 59 -14.19 12.74 -20.79
C PRO A 59 -12.96 12.82 -21.69
N GLN A 60 -11.94 13.55 -21.26
CA GLN A 60 -10.64 13.59 -21.93
C GLN A 60 -9.91 12.24 -21.76
N GLU A 61 -9.04 11.89 -22.69
CA GLU A 61 -8.42 10.56 -22.75
C GLU A 61 -7.65 10.22 -21.47
N GLN A 62 -6.91 11.19 -20.92
CA GLN A 62 -6.20 11.03 -19.65
C GLN A 62 -7.15 10.62 -18.51
N LEU A 63 -8.31 11.26 -18.41
CA LEU A 63 -9.30 10.93 -17.38
C LEU A 63 -9.88 9.52 -17.60
N LYS A 64 -10.10 9.10 -18.86
CA LYS A 64 -10.56 7.73 -19.15
C LYS A 64 -9.53 6.69 -18.69
N LYS A 65 -8.25 6.91 -19.00
CA LYS A 65 -7.14 6.04 -18.56
C LYS A 65 -7.08 5.97 -17.04
N ILE A 66 -7.14 7.11 -16.34
CA ILE A 66 -7.16 7.18 -14.86
C ILE A 66 -8.32 6.39 -14.26
N MET A 67 -9.54 6.60 -14.76
CA MET A 67 -10.72 5.91 -14.25
C MET A 67 -10.70 4.41 -14.58
N ALA A 68 -10.18 4.03 -15.75
CA ALA A 68 -9.99 2.64 -16.10
C ALA A 68 -9.01 1.94 -15.15
N THR A 69 -7.88 2.57 -14.85
CA THR A 69 -6.90 2.06 -13.88
C THR A 69 -7.51 1.91 -12.49
N ILE A 70 -8.25 2.91 -12.00
CA ILE A 70 -8.94 2.80 -10.70
C ILE A 70 -9.92 1.63 -10.70
N ALA A 71 -10.71 1.48 -11.76
CA ALA A 71 -11.69 0.41 -11.79
C ALA A 71 -11.06 -0.99 -11.84
N ALA A 72 -9.94 -1.13 -12.55
CA ALA A 72 -9.17 -2.36 -12.56
C ALA A 72 -8.50 -2.66 -11.20
N VAL A 73 -7.93 -1.64 -10.55
CA VAL A 73 -7.18 -1.81 -9.30
C VAL A 73 -8.10 -2.03 -8.10
N VAL A 74 -9.14 -1.21 -7.96
CA VAL A 74 -10.00 -1.18 -6.76
C VAL A 74 -11.15 -2.16 -6.85
N TYR A 75 -11.78 -2.26 -8.02
CA TYR A 75 -12.96 -3.11 -8.20
C TYR A 75 -12.66 -4.45 -8.87
N ASN A 76 -11.41 -4.68 -9.28
CA ASN A 76 -11.00 -5.89 -10.00
C ASN A 76 -11.87 -6.17 -11.23
N VAL A 77 -12.22 -5.11 -11.97
CA VAL A 77 -13.05 -5.18 -13.17
C VAL A 77 -12.19 -4.95 -14.41
N GLU A 78 -12.37 -5.80 -15.42
CA GLU A 78 -11.81 -5.54 -16.75
C GLU A 78 -12.56 -4.39 -17.42
N VAL A 79 -11.88 -3.27 -17.66
CA VAL A 79 -12.47 -2.09 -18.29
C VAL A 79 -12.29 -2.20 -19.79
N ARG A 80 -13.38 -2.50 -20.51
CA ARG A 80 -13.38 -2.60 -21.97
C ARG A 80 -14.00 -1.37 -22.62
N THR A 81 -14.85 -0.66 -21.89
CA THR A 81 -15.62 0.47 -22.37
C THR A 81 -15.70 1.59 -21.33
N GLU A 82 -16.08 2.78 -21.79
CA GLU A 82 -16.32 3.94 -20.93
C GLU A 82 -17.46 3.72 -19.92
N ALA A 83 -18.39 2.80 -20.23
CA ALA A 83 -19.49 2.45 -19.35
C ALA A 83 -19.01 1.67 -18.10
N ASP A 84 -17.98 0.83 -18.26
CA ASP A 84 -17.50 -0.06 -17.20
C ASP A 84 -16.92 0.74 -16.02
N TRP A 85 -16.10 1.75 -16.30
CA TRP A 85 -15.58 2.62 -15.24
C TRP A 85 -16.61 3.63 -14.76
N ARG A 86 -17.51 4.12 -15.62
CA ARG A 86 -18.57 5.07 -15.20
C ARG A 86 -19.52 4.48 -14.19
N ALA A 87 -19.83 3.19 -14.30
CA ALA A 87 -20.66 2.49 -13.31
C ALA A 87 -20.05 2.55 -11.89
N LYS A 88 -18.75 2.77 -11.79
CA LYS A 88 -17.99 2.85 -10.54
C LYS A 88 -17.67 4.29 -10.10
N ALA A 89 -17.88 5.28 -10.97
CA ALA A 89 -17.69 6.71 -10.69
C ALA A 89 -18.86 7.31 -9.86
N GLY A 90 -19.21 6.70 -8.73
CA GLY A 90 -20.33 7.07 -7.88
C GLY A 90 -19.95 7.82 -6.60
N HIS A 91 -20.94 8.07 -5.74
CA HIS A 91 -20.71 8.67 -4.41
C HIS A 91 -19.78 7.83 -3.52
N SER A 92 -19.69 6.52 -3.78
CA SER A 92 -18.78 5.62 -3.07
C SER A 92 -17.35 5.64 -3.58
N LEU A 93 -17.03 6.35 -4.69
CA LEU A 93 -15.68 6.34 -5.26
C LEU A 93 -14.61 6.71 -4.23
N VAL A 94 -14.77 7.85 -3.54
CA VAL A 94 -13.78 8.29 -2.54
C VAL A 94 -13.73 7.35 -1.32
N PRO A 95 -14.86 6.96 -0.70
CA PRO A 95 -14.86 5.93 0.33
C PRO A 95 -14.15 4.64 -0.08
N ASP A 96 -14.46 4.10 -1.26
CA ASP A 96 -13.87 2.86 -1.77
C ASP A 96 -12.35 2.97 -1.94
N LEU A 97 -11.86 4.13 -2.40
CA LEU A 97 -10.42 4.39 -2.55
C LEU A 97 -9.70 4.52 -1.19
N LYS A 98 -10.38 5.05 -0.16
CA LYS A 98 -9.82 5.14 1.20
C LYS A 98 -9.79 3.79 1.89
N ASP A 99 -10.88 3.03 1.75
CA ASP A 99 -11.06 1.71 2.35
C ASP A 99 -10.34 0.60 1.57
N PHE A 100 -9.72 0.94 0.44
CA PHE A 100 -8.99 -0.02 -0.39
C PHE A 100 -7.86 -0.71 0.39
N GLN A 101 -7.95 -2.04 0.45
CA GLN A 101 -7.02 -2.93 1.17
C GLN A 101 -5.69 -3.10 0.41
N ARG A 102 -4.94 -2.00 0.34
CA ARG A 102 -3.66 -1.89 -0.37
C ARG A 102 -2.64 -2.97 0.03
N ASP A 103 -2.57 -3.32 1.31
CA ASP A 103 -1.67 -4.35 1.84
C ASP A 103 -1.98 -5.77 1.34
N GLU A 104 -3.25 -6.06 1.06
CA GLU A 104 -3.68 -7.40 0.65
C GLU A 104 -3.65 -7.54 -0.87
N ILE A 105 -3.90 -6.45 -1.59
CA ILE A 105 -4.15 -6.47 -3.03
C ILE A 105 -2.89 -6.07 -3.82
N LEU A 106 -2.05 -5.18 -3.30
CA LEU A 106 -0.82 -4.72 -3.99
C LEU A 106 0.37 -5.63 -3.68
N VAL A 107 0.19 -6.92 -3.96
CA VAL A 107 1.26 -7.91 -3.90
C VAL A 107 2.06 -7.88 -5.20
N GLU A 108 3.36 -8.11 -5.11
CA GLU A 108 4.24 -8.21 -6.28
C GLU A 108 3.68 -9.20 -7.32
N GLY A 109 3.65 -8.78 -8.58
CA GLY A 109 3.17 -9.60 -9.71
C GLY A 109 1.65 -9.72 -9.81
N SER A 110 0.88 -9.06 -8.93
CA SER A 110 -0.59 -9.00 -9.06
C SER A 110 -1.01 -8.23 -10.32
N ALA A 111 -2.20 -8.54 -10.82
CA ALA A 111 -2.79 -7.83 -11.96
C ALA A 111 -2.95 -6.33 -11.66
N GLN A 112 -3.29 -5.98 -10.42
CA GLN A 112 -3.46 -4.61 -9.94
C GLN A 112 -2.13 -3.85 -9.99
N VAL A 113 -1.03 -4.43 -9.49
CA VAL A 113 0.29 -3.79 -9.58
C VAL A 113 0.70 -3.58 -11.03
N LYS A 114 0.42 -4.54 -11.91
CA LYS A 114 0.69 -4.37 -13.35
C LYS A 114 -0.10 -3.21 -13.94
N GLN A 115 -1.37 -3.05 -13.59
CA GLN A 115 -2.18 -1.90 -14.03
C GLN A 115 -1.63 -0.56 -13.53
N LEU A 116 -1.13 -0.52 -12.29
CA LEU A 116 -0.46 0.66 -11.75
C LEU A 116 0.85 0.97 -12.51
N GLU A 117 1.64 -0.06 -12.83
CA GLU A 117 2.88 0.09 -13.60
C GLU A 117 2.63 0.58 -15.02
N GLU A 118 1.65 0.00 -15.73
CA GLU A 118 1.24 0.42 -17.07
C GLU A 118 0.77 1.89 -17.06
N HIS A 119 -0.01 2.28 -16.04
CA HIS A 119 -0.45 3.66 -15.87
C HIS A 119 0.72 4.63 -15.62
N CYS A 120 1.63 4.28 -14.71
CA CYS A 120 2.77 5.13 -14.37
C CYS A 120 3.86 5.16 -15.46
N ALA A 121 3.82 4.25 -16.43
CA ALA A 121 4.69 4.26 -17.61
C ALA A 121 4.20 5.21 -18.72
N ASP A 122 2.95 5.65 -18.66
CA ASP A 122 2.40 6.61 -19.61
C ASP A 122 2.87 8.04 -19.26
N GLU A 123 3.69 8.63 -20.15
CA GLU A 123 4.24 9.98 -19.97
C GLU A 123 3.15 11.06 -19.86
N GLU A 124 2.00 10.87 -20.54
CA GLU A 124 0.86 11.80 -20.47
C GLU A 124 0.21 11.82 -19.09
N LEU A 125 0.37 10.74 -18.32
CA LEU A 125 -0.15 10.55 -16.97
C LEU A 125 0.91 10.80 -15.90
N SER A 126 2.10 11.24 -16.30
CA SER A 126 3.13 11.68 -15.35
C SER A 126 2.59 12.81 -14.47
N ILE A 127 3.07 12.89 -13.22
CA ILE A 127 2.67 13.95 -12.29
C ILE A 127 2.91 15.34 -12.90
N GLN A 128 4.02 15.52 -13.62
CA GLN A 128 4.39 16.79 -14.24
C GLN A 128 3.45 17.19 -15.38
N GLU A 129 3.04 16.26 -16.23
CA GLU A 129 2.08 16.55 -17.30
C GLU A 129 0.67 16.76 -16.73
N MET A 130 0.30 15.99 -15.71
CA MET A 130 -0.98 16.17 -15.02
C MET A 130 -1.08 17.48 -14.23
N GLU A 131 0.03 18.09 -13.82
CA GLU A 131 0.01 19.45 -13.27
C GLU A 131 -0.38 20.49 -14.33
N LYS A 132 0.11 20.36 -15.56
CA LYS A 132 -0.20 21.25 -16.70
C LYS A 132 -1.57 20.96 -17.32
N PHE A 133 -2.11 19.78 -17.09
CA PHE A 133 -3.39 19.34 -17.59
C PHE A 133 -4.51 20.31 -17.19
N LYS A 134 -5.32 20.74 -18.17
CA LYS A 134 -6.42 21.70 -18.00
C LYS A 134 -7.80 21.03 -17.83
N GLY A 135 -7.84 19.71 -17.69
CA GLY A 135 -9.07 18.99 -17.42
C GLY A 135 -9.52 19.10 -15.96
N PRO A 136 -10.52 18.31 -15.56
CA PRO A 136 -11.16 18.45 -14.25
C PRO A 136 -10.18 18.10 -13.13
N ARG A 137 -10.31 18.81 -12.00
CA ARG A 137 -9.43 18.65 -10.83
C ARG A 137 -9.34 17.20 -10.36
N ILE A 138 -10.44 16.48 -10.42
CA ILE A 138 -10.52 15.07 -10.01
C ILE A 138 -9.50 14.19 -10.72
N ALA A 139 -9.18 14.47 -11.99
CA ALA A 139 -8.18 13.71 -12.73
C ALA A 139 -6.80 13.80 -12.05
N LYS A 140 -6.40 14.99 -11.59
CA LYS A 140 -5.10 15.20 -10.94
C LYS A 140 -5.02 14.51 -9.58
N CYS A 141 -6.09 14.60 -8.79
CA CYS A 141 -6.20 13.94 -7.49
C CYS A 141 -6.12 12.41 -7.63
N LEU A 142 -6.92 11.86 -8.54
CA LEU A 142 -6.96 10.42 -8.80
C LEU A 142 -5.63 9.90 -9.38
N ASN A 143 -5.00 10.65 -10.29
CA ASN A 143 -3.67 10.33 -10.78
C ASN A 143 -2.63 10.30 -9.64
N THR A 144 -2.67 11.30 -8.76
CA THR A 144 -1.77 11.36 -7.60
C THR A 144 -1.95 10.14 -6.69
N TRP A 145 -3.18 9.73 -6.46
CA TRP A 145 -3.50 8.52 -5.70
C TRP A 145 -2.90 7.26 -6.37
N ILE A 146 -3.07 7.08 -7.69
CA ILE A 146 -2.51 5.95 -8.44
C ILE A 146 -0.98 5.88 -8.28
N TRP A 147 -0.30 7.01 -8.50
CA TRP A 147 1.17 7.11 -8.37
C TRP A 147 1.65 6.79 -6.95
N ALA A 148 0.91 7.25 -5.93
CA ALA A 148 1.21 6.94 -4.54
C ALA A 148 1.02 5.45 -4.24
N MET A 149 -0.05 4.82 -4.72
CA MET A 149 -0.29 3.38 -4.56
C MET A 149 0.81 2.55 -5.24
N ARG A 150 1.23 2.95 -6.45
CA ARG A 150 2.34 2.32 -7.17
C ARG A 150 3.65 2.41 -6.39
N GLY A 151 4.01 3.61 -5.91
CA GLY A 151 5.22 3.80 -5.11
C GLY A 151 5.18 3.01 -3.79
N TYR A 152 4.00 2.95 -3.15
CA TYR A 152 3.81 2.15 -1.95
C TYR A 152 4.03 0.66 -2.23
N ALA A 153 3.48 0.12 -3.32
CA ALA A 153 3.68 -1.27 -3.74
C ALA A 153 5.17 -1.60 -3.95
N GLU A 154 5.94 -0.68 -4.58
CA GLU A 154 7.38 -0.87 -4.77
C GLU A 154 8.17 -0.90 -3.46
N ILE A 155 7.85 -0.02 -2.52
CA ILE A 155 8.50 0.01 -1.21
C ILE A 155 8.14 -1.25 -0.44
N ARG A 156 6.87 -1.62 -0.43
CA ARG A 156 6.39 -2.83 0.24
C ARG A 156 7.07 -4.07 -0.30
N LYS A 157 7.24 -4.19 -1.61
CA LYS A 157 8.02 -5.26 -2.24
C LYS A 157 9.46 -5.35 -1.69
N LYS A 158 10.14 -4.20 -1.53
CA LYS A 158 11.52 -4.16 -0.99
C LYS A 158 11.59 -4.54 0.48
N ILE A 159 10.59 -4.12 1.26
CA ILE A 159 10.55 -4.28 2.72
C ILE A 159 9.99 -5.66 3.13
N GLN A 160 9.13 -6.27 2.33
CA GLN A 160 8.42 -7.53 2.64
C GLN A 160 9.35 -8.67 3.12
N PRO A 161 10.51 -8.95 2.47
CA PRO A 161 11.40 -10.02 2.92
C PRO A 161 11.96 -9.80 4.32
N ARG A 162 12.22 -8.53 4.68
CA ARG A 162 12.72 -8.15 6.01
C ARG A 162 11.60 -8.22 7.04
N MET A 163 10.37 -7.84 6.70
CA MET A 163 9.19 -8.04 7.56
C MET A 163 8.95 -9.52 7.84
N ASP A 164 9.10 -10.38 6.84
CA ASP A 164 8.96 -11.83 7.03
C ASP A 164 10.07 -12.41 7.90
N LYS A 165 11.30 -11.89 7.77
CA LYS A 165 12.41 -12.21 8.69
C LYS A 165 12.11 -11.76 10.12
N MET A 166 11.60 -10.55 10.30
CA MET A 166 11.21 -10.01 11.61
C MET A 166 10.13 -10.88 12.26
N ARG A 167 9.09 -11.28 11.53
CA ARG A 167 8.03 -12.17 12.03
C ARG A 167 8.57 -13.54 12.45
N LYS A 168 9.55 -14.09 11.71
CA LYS A 168 10.22 -15.34 12.10
C LYS A 168 11.02 -15.17 13.40
N LEU A 169 11.78 -14.07 13.52
CA LEU A 169 12.53 -13.76 14.73
C LEU A 169 11.62 -13.56 15.95
N GLU A 170 10.47 -12.90 15.77
CA GLU A 170 9.46 -12.75 16.82
C GLU A 170 8.99 -14.09 17.36
N VAL A 171 8.68 -15.04 16.47
CA VAL A 171 8.26 -16.40 16.82
C VAL A 171 9.40 -17.16 17.52
N GLU A 172 10.64 -17.01 17.07
CA GLU A 172 11.81 -17.62 17.72
C GLU A 172 12.00 -17.08 19.14
N VAL A 173 12.00 -15.75 19.31
CA VAL A 173 12.13 -15.10 20.62
C VAL A 173 11.03 -15.57 21.56
N ARG A 174 9.77 -15.61 21.08
CA ARG A 174 8.65 -16.10 21.88
C ARG A 174 8.83 -17.54 22.36
N LYS A 175 9.30 -18.44 21.48
CA LYS A 175 9.57 -19.84 21.86
C LYS A 175 10.68 -19.94 22.91
N LEU A 176 11.74 -19.15 22.78
CA LEU A 176 12.83 -19.11 23.76
C LEU A 176 12.34 -18.62 25.13
N TYR A 177 11.42 -17.65 25.16
CA TYR A 177 10.75 -17.22 26.40
C TYR A 177 9.91 -18.33 27.04
N GLU A 178 9.16 -19.08 26.22
CA GLU A 178 8.37 -20.22 26.68
C GLU A 178 9.26 -21.32 27.27
N GLU A 179 10.35 -21.69 26.58
CA GLU A 179 11.35 -22.67 27.06
C GLU A 179 12.03 -22.22 28.36
N LYS A 180 12.41 -20.94 28.47
CA LYS A 180 13.01 -20.39 29.70
C LYS A 180 12.04 -20.53 30.88
N LYS A 181 10.77 -20.19 30.68
CA LYS A 181 9.72 -20.29 31.71
C LYS A 181 9.51 -21.73 32.16
N GLU A 182 9.51 -22.68 31.22
CA GLU A 182 9.38 -24.11 31.52
C GLU A 182 10.56 -24.64 32.36
N LEU A 183 11.80 -24.26 32.01
CA LEU A 183 13.00 -24.62 32.77
C LEU A 183 13.01 -24.02 34.18
N GLU A 184 12.55 -22.78 34.33
CA GLU A 184 12.40 -22.13 35.64
C GLU A 184 11.33 -22.81 36.50
N SER A 185 10.24 -23.30 35.89
CA SER A 185 9.18 -24.04 36.58
C SER A 185 9.55 -25.49 36.92
N SER A 186 10.49 -26.10 36.18
CA SER A 186 10.91 -27.49 36.35
C SER A 186 12.09 -27.67 37.31
N LYS A 187 12.73 -26.58 37.76
CA LYS A 187 13.74 -26.66 38.82
C LYS A 187 13.05 -26.98 40.16
N PRO A 188 13.39 -28.11 40.83
CA PRO A 188 12.77 -28.45 42.11
C PRO A 188 13.08 -27.37 43.14
N LYS A 189 12.05 -26.95 43.89
CA LYS A 189 12.23 -26.16 45.11
C LYS A 189 12.79 -27.10 46.20
N GLY A 190 14.11 -27.17 46.30
CA GLY A 190 14.82 -27.85 47.39
C GLY A 190 15.10 -29.32 47.11
#